data_AF-A0A924MLJ3-F1
#
_entry.id   AF-A0A924MLJ3-F1
#
_cell.length_a   1.000
_cell.length_b   1.000
_cell.length_c   1.000
_cell.angle_alpha   90.00
_cell.angle_beta   90.00
_cell.angle_gamma   90.00
#
_symmetry.space_group_name_H-M   'P 1'
#
loop_
_entity.id
_entity.type
_entity.pdbx_description
1 polymer ?
#
loop_
_entity_poly.entity_id
_entity_poly.type
_entity_poly.pdbx_seq_one_letter_code
_entity_poly.pdbx_strand_id
1 'polypeptide(L)'
;MHRPFRGLGLVYRRHAGQHHRFFNHQSMPLDDLRDLRAVLFPPLLVTFFLGLFAFPVWLILSFFVSANVAWLSVATGLFYFLNYEVLHLAYHLPADHWLARRWLVRKLGWLHRTHHDPRRMAHNNFNITYPVCDLLFSTLRRDRAEGAAGNADGRTVSADAADSARDNPPA
;
A
#
# COMPACT_ATOMS: atom_id res chain seq x y z
N MET A 1 -7.29 0.22 7.49
CA MET A 1 -6.42 0.59 8.64
C MET A 1 -6.30 2.10 8.76
N HIS A 2 -7.39 2.82 8.48
CA HIS A 2 -7.42 4.27 8.37
C HIS A 2 -8.17 4.93 9.54
N ARG A 3 -8.65 4.10 10.47
CA ARG A 3 -9.17 4.49 11.77
C ARG A 3 -8.41 3.71 12.85
N PRO A 4 -8.10 4.32 14.01
CA PRO A 4 -7.42 3.63 15.09
C PRO A 4 -8.30 2.50 15.62
N PHE A 5 -7.72 1.32 15.81
CA PHE A 5 -8.38 0.16 16.39
C PHE A 5 -7.52 -0.40 17.53
N ARG A 6 -8.15 -0.86 18.62
CA ARG A 6 -7.44 -1.39 19.80
C ARG A 6 -6.64 -2.64 19.41
N GLY A 7 -5.36 -2.68 19.75
CA GLY A 7 -4.44 -3.77 19.38
C GLY A 7 -3.75 -3.62 18.02
N LEU A 8 -4.21 -2.74 17.12
CA LEU A 8 -3.62 -2.51 15.80
C LEU A 8 -2.96 -1.12 15.65
N GLY A 9 -2.65 -0.46 16.78
CA GLY A 9 -2.12 0.90 16.80
C GLY A 9 -0.80 1.08 16.04
N LEU A 10 0.11 0.09 16.10
CA LEU A 10 1.38 0.13 15.36
C LEU A 10 1.15 0.10 13.84
N VAL A 11 0.29 -0.79 13.38
CA VAL A 11 -0.06 -0.93 11.96
C VAL A 11 -0.77 0.32 11.45
N TYR A 12 -1.71 0.88 12.24
CA TYR A 12 -2.37 2.15 11.93
C TYR A 12 -1.36 3.30 11.80
N ARG A 13 -0.44 3.45 12.77
CA ARG A 13 0.59 4.51 12.74
C ARG A 13 1.48 4.39 11.52
N ARG A 14 1.91 3.17 11.17
CA ARG A 14 2.73 2.94 9.97
C ARG A 14 1.96 3.24 8.68
N HIS A 15 0.74 2.72 8.58
CA HIS A 15 -0.06 2.81 7.35
C HIS A 15 -0.63 4.21 7.13
N ALA A 16 -1.48 4.68 8.04
CA ALA A 16 -2.15 5.97 7.90
C ALA A 16 -1.28 7.13 8.38
N GLY A 17 -0.45 6.92 9.40
CA GLY A 17 0.34 7.98 10.04
C GLY A 17 1.69 8.26 9.38
N GLN A 18 2.34 7.25 8.79
CA GLN A 18 3.63 7.38 8.12
C GLN A 18 3.46 7.29 6.60
N HIS A 19 3.02 6.15 6.07
CA HIS A 19 2.96 5.92 4.62
C HIS A 19 2.04 6.90 3.88
N HIS A 20 0.76 7.02 4.28
CA HIS A 20 -0.19 7.95 3.65
C HIS A 20 0.03 9.44 3.95
N ARG A 21 0.84 9.74 4.98
CA ARG A 21 1.21 11.12 5.30
C ARG A 21 2.45 11.53 4.50
N PHE A 22 3.41 10.63 4.36
CA PHE A 22 4.64 10.81 3.60
C PHE A 22 4.39 10.78 2.10
N PHE A 23 3.57 9.84 1.63
CA PHE A 23 3.09 9.77 0.25
C PHE A 23 1.63 10.14 0.21
N ASN A 24 1.28 11.16 -0.55
CA ASN A 24 -0.10 11.53 -0.80
C ASN A 24 -0.42 11.49 -2.30
N HIS A 25 -1.68 11.68 -2.65
CA HIS A 25 -2.13 11.61 -4.06
C HIS A 25 -1.42 12.61 -5.00
N GLN A 26 -0.79 13.67 -4.48
CA GLN A 26 -0.02 14.67 -5.24
C GLN A 26 1.48 14.38 -5.26
N SER A 27 2.00 13.68 -4.25
CA SER A 27 3.43 13.38 -4.06
C SER A 27 3.59 11.90 -3.69
N MET A 28 3.60 11.05 -4.72
CA MET A 28 3.64 9.60 -4.60
C MET A 28 5.03 8.99 -4.87
N PRO A 29 5.83 9.48 -5.83
CA PRO A 29 7.12 8.87 -6.12
C PRO A 29 8.11 8.92 -4.94
N LEU A 30 9.02 7.94 -4.89
CA LEU A 30 10.23 7.95 -4.06
C LEU A 30 11.19 9.03 -4.56
N ASP A 31 11.84 9.71 -3.63
CA ASP A 31 12.91 10.67 -3.92
C ASP A 31 14.29 10.06 -3.60
N ASP A 32 14.40 9.26 -2.54
CA ASP A 32 15.65 8.57 -2.14
C ASP A 32 15.41 7.13 -1.68
N LEU A 33 16.48 6.31 -1.63
CA LEU A 33 16.46 4.94 -1.11
C LEU A 33 16.01 4.86 0.36
N ARG A 34 16.18 5.95 1.13
CA ARG A 34 15.69 6.03 2.51
C ARG A 34 14.16 5.92 2.58
N ASP A 35 13.46 6.34 1.53
CA ASP A 35 12.00 6.32 1.47
C ASP A 35 11.44 4.90 1.36
N LEU A 36 12.27 3.92 0.98
CA LEU A 36 11.90 2.49 0.96
C LEU A 36 11.37 2.02 2.32
N ARG A 37 11.85 2.61 3.43
CA ARG A 37 11.40 2.27 4.79
C ARG A 37 9.93 2.64 5.05
N ALA A 38 9.42 3.63 4.30
CA ALA A 38 8.05 4.11 4.38
C ALA A 38 7.11 3.36 3.40
N VAL A 39 7.66 2.56 2.48
CA VAL A 39 6.89 1.73 1.54
C VAL A 39 6.89 0.26 1.96
N LEU A 40 8.07 -0.35 2.08
CA LEU A 40 8.22 -1.77 2.34
C LEU A 40 7.83 -2.15 3.76
N PHE A 41 7.37 -3.37 3.96
CA PHE A 41 7.14 -3.91 5.30
C PHE A 41 8.46 -4.18 6.04
N PRO A 42 8.54 -3.92 7.36
CA PRO A 42 9.73 -4.23 8.15
C PRO A 42 9.93 -5.74 8.22
N PRO A 43 11.16 -6.25 8.06
CA PRO A 43 11.45 -7.68 8.18
C PRO A 43 10.93 -8.30 9.48
N LEU A 44 10.99 -7.55 10.59
CA LEU A 44 10.46 -7.99 11.89
C LEU A 44 8.94 -8.22 11.85
N LEU A 45 8.19 -7.31 11.21
CA LEU A 45 6.74 -7.42 11.11
C LEU A 45 6.34 -8.56 10.17
N VAL A 46 7.08 -8.75 9.07
CA VAL A 46 6.91 -9.90 8.16
C VAL A 46 7.12 -11.21 8.89
N THR A 47 8.22 -11.33 9.65
CA THR A 47 8.55 -12.54 10.42
C THR A 47 7.47 -12.82 11.47
N PHE A 48 6.99 -11.77 12.16
CA PHE A 48 5.89 -11.89 13.11
C PHE A 48 4.60 -12.39 12.44
N PHE A 49 4.18 -11.82 11.32
CA PHE A 49 2.96 -12.25 10.62
C PHE A 49 3.08 -13.65 10.02
N LEU A 50 4.23 -14.01 9.44
CA LEU A 50 4.49 -15.37 8.96
C LEU A 50 4.46 -16.37 10.12
N GLY A 51 5.12 -16.08 11.24
CA GLY A 51 5.09 -16.93 12.43
C GLY A 51 3.70 -17.03 13.06
N LEU A 52 2.95 -15.93 13.15
CA LEU A 52 1.64 -15.93 13.81
C LEU A 52 0.54 -16.56 12.95
N PHE A 53 0.58 -16.39 11.62
CA PHE A 53 -0.50 -16.84 10.74
C PHE A 53 -0.10 -18.02 9.86
N ALA A 54 1.09 -18.00 9.25
CA ALA A 54 1.49 -19.08 8.34
C ALA A 54 1.82 -20.37 9.12
N PHE A 55 2.41 -20.29 10.32
CA PHE A 55 2.74 -21.48 11.11
C PHE A 55 1.50 -22.26 11.60
N PRO A 56 0.45 -21.64 12.19
CA PRO A 56 -0.76 -22.38 12.54
C PRO A 56 -1.45 -23.01 11.32
N VAL A 57 -1.52 -22.29 10.20
CA VAL A 57 -2.07 -22.83 8.94
C VAL A 57 -1.25 -24.02 8.47
N TRP A 58 0.08 -23.92 8.51
CA TRP A 58 0.98 -25.00 8.15
C TRP A 58 0.78 -26.23 9.05
N LEU A 59 0.68 -26.05 10.38
CA LEU A 59 0.39 -27.14 11.31
C LEU A 59 -0.93 -27.83 10.96
N ILE A 60 -2.01 -27.07 10.83
CA ILE A 60 -3.34 -27.61 10.51
C ILE A 60 -3.29 -28.40 9.19
N LEU A 61 -2.73 -27.84 8.13
CA LEU A 61 -2.64 -28.53 6.84
C LEU A 61 -1.72 -29.75 6.88
N SER A 62 -0.63 -29.70 7.66
CA SER A 62 0.29 -30.82 7.80
C SER A 62 -0.35 -31.99 8.53
N PHE A 63 -1.19 -31.74 9.54
CA PHE A 63 -1.89 -32.78 10.30
C PHE A 63 -3.12 -33.33 9.57
N PHE A 64 -3.91 -32.47 8.91
CA PHE A 64 -5.22 -32.86 8.37
C PHE A 64 -5.24 -33.09 6.86
N VAL A 65 -4.20 -32.71 6.11
CA VAL A 65 -4.17 -32.84 4.65
C VAL A 65 -2.90 -33.54 4.17
N SER A 66 -1.76 -32.84 4.19
CA SER A 66 -0.43 -33.41 3.92
C SER A 66 0.66 -32.34 4.11
N ALA A 67 1.90 -32.79 4.33
CA ALA A 67 3.05 -31.89 4.37
C ALA A 67 3.24 -31.11 3.05
N ASN A 68 2.98 -31.73 1.89
CA ASN A 68 3.12 -31.08 0.59
C ASN A 68 2.15 -29.89 0.45
N VAL A 69 0.89 -30.08 0.86
CA VAL A 69 -0.11 -28.99 0.83
C VAL A 69 0.28 -27.89 1.81
N ALA A 70 0.73 -28.25 3.02
CA ALA A 70 1.17 -27.27 4.02
C ALA A 70 2.32 -26.38 3.47
N TRP A 71 3.36 -26.99 2.89
CA TRP A 71 4.47 -26.25 2.29
C TRP A 71 4.06 -25.43 1.07
N LEU A 72 3.20 -25.96 0.21
CA LEU A 72 2.67 -25.23 -0.93
C LEU A 72 1.87 -24.00 -0.49
N SER A 73 1.07 -24.12 0.58
CA SER A 73 0.32 -22.99 1.14
C SER A 73 1.25 -21.90 1.68
N VAL A 74 2.31 -22.26 2.41
CA VAL A 74 3.32 -21.30 2.87
C VAL A 74 4.03 -20.63 1.69
N ALA A 75 4.47 -21.40 0.70
CA ALA A 75 5.12 -20.87 -0.50
C ALA A 75 4.20 -19.92 -1.29
N THR A 76 2.92 -20.26 -1.42
CA THR A 76 1.91 -19.42 -2.08
C THR A 76 1.68 -18.11 -1.31
N GLY A 77 1.56 -18.19 0.02
CA GLY A 77 1.41 -17.01 0.87
C GLY A 77 2.64 -16.08 0.78
N LEU A 78 3.84 -16.64 0.79
CA LEU A 78 5.08 -15.87 0.64
C LEU A 78 5.18 -15.24 -0.75
N PHE A 79 4.87 -15.99 -1.81
CA PHE A 79 4.84 -15.46 -3.18
C PHE A 79 3.84 -14.31 -3.30
N TYR A 80 2.63 -14.45 -2.75
CA TYR A 80 1.64 -13.38 -2.72
C TYR A 80 2.15 -12.14 -2.00
N PHE A 81 2.79 -12.31 -0.84
CA PHE A 81 3.38 -11.21 -0.08
C PHE A 81 4.50 -10.49 -0.85
N LEU A 82 5.41 -11.23 -1.48
CA LEU A 82 6.47 -10.62 -2.30
C LEU A 82 5.89 -9.91 -3.52
N ASN A 83 4.87 -10.49 -4.17
CA ASN A 83 4.16 -9.83 -5.26
C ASN A 83 3.47 -8.53 -4.80
N TYR A 84 2.90 -8.53 -3.60
CA TYR A 84 2.36 -7.32 -2.97
C TYR A 84 3.44 -6.25 -2.82
N GLU A 85 4.58 -6.57 -2.22
CA GLU A 85 5.66 -5.60 -1.97
C GLU A 85 6.23 -5.03 -3.28
N VAL A 86 6.46 -5.88 -4.28
CA VAL A 86 6.99 -5.47 -5.59
C VAL A 86 6.02 -4.54 -6.30
N LEU A 87 4.73 -4.87 -6.32
CA LEU A 87 3.72 -4.02 -6.94
C LEU A 87 3.58 -2.70 -6.19
N HIS A 88 3.52 -2.73 -4.86
CA HIS A 88 3.44 -1.53 -4.04
C HIS A 88 4.61 -0.60 -4.31
N LEU A 89 5.84 -1.13 -4.25
CA LEU A 89 7.05 -0.39 -4.59
C LEU A 89 6.99 0.18 -6.00
N ALA A 90 6.55 -0.61 -6.98
CA ALA A 90 6.46 -0.18 -8.36
C ALA A 90 5.50 1.00 -8.58
N TYR A 91 4.46 1.16 -7.74
CA TYR A 91 3.57 2.31 -7.80
C TYR A 91 4.22 3.60 -7.29
N HIS A 92 5.22 3.48 -6.41
CA HIS A 92 5.99 4.58 -5.86
C HIS A 92 7.27 4.86 -6.68
N LEU A 93 7.55 4.12 -7.75
CA LEU A 93 8.68 4.45 -8.62
C LEU A 93 8.42 5.74 -9.43
N PRO A 94 9.48 6.48 -9.80
CA PRO A 94 9.38 7.60 -10.72
C PRO A 94 8.67 7.24 -12.03
N ALA A 95 7.93 8.18 -12.61
CA ALA A 95 7.09 7.94 -13.79
C ALA A 95 7.90 7.54 -15.04
N ASP A 96 9.17 7.92 -15.10
CA ASP A 96 10.15 7.57 -16.11
C ASP A 96 10.86 6.22 -15.83
N HIS A 97 10.55 5.54 -14.73
CA HIS A 97 11.06 4.19 -14.48
C HIS A 97 10.37 3.16 -15.40
N TRP A 98 11.14 2.25 -16.00
CA TRP A 98 10.62 1.28 -16.98
C TRP A 98 9.50 0.39 -16.44
N LEU A 99 9.60 0.01 -15.15
CA LEU A 99 8.59 -0.80 -14.47
C LEU A 99 7.30 -0.01 -14.22
N ALA A 100 7.42 1.25 -13.79
CA ALA A 100 6.28 2.15 -13.57
C ALA A 100 5.50 2.41 -14.86
N ARG A 101 6.15 2.33 -16.03
CA ARG A 101 5.50 2.49 -17.35
C ARG A 101 4.69 1.28 -17.81
N ARG A 102 4.86 0.10 -17.21
CA ARG A 102 4.11 -1.11 -17.62
C ARG A 102 2.62 -0.87 -17.40
N TRP A 103 1.80 -1.22 -18.39
CA TRP A 103 0.35 -0.94 -18.38
C TRP A 103 -0.34 -1.38 -17.09
N LEU A 104 -0.04 -2.59 -16.60
CA LEU A 104 -0.62 -3.13 -15.37
C LEU A 104 -0.23 -2.29 -14.15
N VAL A 105 1.06 -1.98 -14.00
CA VAL A 105 1.59 -1.15 -12.91
C VAL A 105 0.98 0.24 -12.93
N ARG A 106 0.87 0.87 -14.12
CA ARG A 106 0.22 2.18 -14.27
C ARG A 106 -1.23 2.15 -13.81
N LYS A 107 -1.97 1.12 -14.21
CA LYS A 107 -3.40 0.97 -13.89
C LYS A 107 -3.63 0.76 -12.40
N LEU A 108 -2.87 -0.15 -11.79
CA LEU A 108 -3.00 -0.45 -10.37
C LEU A 108 -2.42 0.67 -9.49
N GLY A 109 -1.31 1.28 -9.92
CA GLY A 109 -0.73 2.46 -9.27
C GLY A 109 -1.66 3.66 -9.28
N TRP A 110 -2.49 3.83 -10.31
CA TRP A 110 -3.54 4.85 -10.32
C TRP A 110 -4.65 4.56 -9.28
N LEU A 111 -5.07 3.30 -9.12
CA LEU A 111 -6.02 2.90 -8.08
C LEU A 111 -5.43 3.16 -6.69
N HIS A 112 -4.17 2.79 -6.49
CA HIS A 112 -3.46 3.02 -5.25
C HIS A 112 -3.26 4.51 -4.97
N ARG A 113 -2.95 5.34 -5.97
CA ARG A 113 -2.89 6.80 -5.81
C ARG A 113 -4.23 7.39 -5.39
N THR A 114 -5.33 6.88 -5.93
CA THR A 114 -6.68 7.27 -5.49
C THR A 114 -6.93 6.85 -4.04
N HIS A 115 -6.39 5.71 -3.61
CA HIS A 115 -6.39 5.30 -2.21
C HIS A 115 -5.54 6.22 -1.31
N HIS A 116 -4.54 6.91 -1.85
CA HIS A 116 -3.75 7.91 -1.13
C HIS A 116 -4.43 9.29 -0.98
N ASP A 117 -5.63 9.49 -1.55
CA ASP A 117 -6.42 10.69 -1.29
C ASP A 117 -7.09 10.58 0.10
N PRO A 118 -6.78 11.47 1.08
CA PRO A 118 -7.36 11.42 2.41
C PRO A 118 -8.89 11.46 2.44
N ARG A 119 -9.53 12.02 1.41
CA ARG A 119 -10.99 12.07 1.27
C ARG A 119 -11.58 10.70 0.93
N ARG A 120 -10.78 9.80 0.34
CA ARG A 120 -11.22 8.52 -0.26
C ARG A 120 -10.59 7.29 0.41
N MET A 121 -9.42 7.43 1.03
CA MET A 121 -8.57 6.34 1.55
C MET A 121 -9.28 5.40 2.52
N ALA A 122 -10.27 5.90 3.26
CA ALA A 122 -10.99 5.11 4.25
C ALA A 122 -12.11 4.23 3.66
N HIS A 123 -12.44 4.38 2.37
CA HIS A 123 -13.63 3.75 1.77
C HIS A 123 -13.39 3.05 0.44
N ASN A 124 -12.28 3.34 -0.26
CA ASN A 124 -12.11 2.91 -1.65
C ASN A 124 -10.72 2.32 -1.92
N ASN A 125 -10.64 1.41 -2.90
CA ASN A 125 -9.41 0.89 -3.52
C ASN A 125 -8.39 0.34 -2.51
N PHE A 126 -8.81 -0.59 -1.66
CA PHE A 126 -7.98 -1.17 -0.61
C PHE A 126 -6.98 -2.22 -1.12
N ASN A 127 -7.27 -2.91 -2.21
CA ASN A 127 -6.35 -3.88 -2.77
C ASN A 127 -5.18 -3.17 -3.45
N ILE A 128 -3.99 -3.47 -2.94
CA ILE A 128 -2.73 -3.03 -3.53
C ILE A 128 -2.33 -3.90 -4.73
N THR A 129 -2.60 -5.20 -4.68
CA THR A 129 -2.31 -6.13 -5.77
C THR A 129 -3.38 -6.04 -6.86
N TYR A 130 -4.33 -6.97 -6.87
CA TYR A 130 -5.40 -7.02 -7.86
C TYR A 130 -6.72 -6.64 -7.18
N PRO A 131 -7.60 -5.86 -7.82
CA PRO A 131 -8.82 -5.32 -7.21
C PRO A 131 -9.95 -6.34 -7.10
N VAL A 132 -9.63 -7.57 -6.67
CA VAL A 132 -10.59 -8.68 -6.55
C VAL A 132 -11.53 -8.44 -5.39
N CYS A 133 -11.00 -8.12 -4.21
CA CYS A 133 -11.82 -7.79 -3.04
C CYS A 133 -12.50 -6.43 -3.22
N ASP A 134 -11.84 -5.46 -3.85
CA ASP A 134 -12.48 -4.17 -4.13
C ASP A 134 -13.68 -4.30 -5.06
N LEU A 135 -13.62 -5.23 -6.03
CA LEU A 135 -14.77 -5.58 -6.85
C LEU A 135 -15.83 -6.32 -6.03
N LEU A 136 -15.43 -7.34 -5.27
CA LEU A 136 -16.34 -8.18 -4.48
C LEU A 136 -17.11 -7.37 -3.43
N PHE A 137 -16.45 -6.42 -2.77
CA PHE A 137 -17.03 -5.59 -1.70
C PHE A 137 -17.47 -4.20 -2.19
N SER A 138 -17.49 -3.96 -3.51
CA SER A 138 -17.94 -2.70 -4.12
C SER A 138 -17.20 -1.44 -3.65
N THR A 139 -15.92 -1.57 -3.28
CA THR A 139 -15.01 -0.48 -2.89
C THR A 139 -14.12 -0.01 -4.04
N LEU A 140 -14.25 -0.61 -5.23
CA LEU A 140 -13.53 -0.19 -6.43
C LEU A 140 -14.05 1.15 -6.97
N ARG A 141 -13.17 2.14 -7.12
CA ARG A 141 -13.47 3.47 -7.69
C ARG A 141 -12.50 3.83 -8.81
N ARG A 142 -13.07 4.22 -9.96
CA ARG A 142 -12.37 4.54 -11.21
C ARG A 142 -12.60 5.97 -11.69
N ASP A 143 -13.42 6.73 -10.99
CA ASP A 143 -13.66 8.14 -11.27
C ASP A 143 -12.38 8.94 -11.04
N ARG A 144 -12.05 9.83 -11.99
CA ARG A 144 -11.04 10.86 -11.73
C ARG A 144 -11.57 11.76 -10.64
N ALA A 145 -10.74 12.08 -9.65
CA ALA A 145 -11.08 13.10 -8.67
C ALA A 145 -11.54 14.36 -9.41
N GLU A 146 -12.81 14.73 -9.23
CA GLU A 146 -13.36 15.99 -9.70
C GLU A 146 -12.58 17.11 -9.01
N GLY A 147 -11.64 17.70 -9.74
CA GLY A 147 -10.75 18.74 -9.21
C GLY A 147 -9.88 19.44 -10.26
N ALA A 148 -9.94 19.04 -11.54
CA ALA A 148 -9.17 19.67 -12.62
C ALA A 148 -10.02 20.48 -13.61
N ALA A 149 -11.35 20.59 -13.41
CA ALA A 149 -12.27 21.29 -14.31
C ALA A 149 -13.04 22.44 -13.65
N GLY A 150 -12.48 23.05 -12.59
CA GLY A 150 -13.17 24.12 -11.87
C GLY A 150 -12.25 24.90 -10.94
N ASN A 151 -11.19 25.49 -11.45
CA ASN A 151 -10.64 26.71 -10.84
C ASN A 151 -9.82 27.51 -11.86
N ALA A 152 -10.52 28.22 -12.74
CA ALA A 152 -9.98 29.41 -13.39
C ALA A 152 -10.18 30.60 -12.43
N ASP A 153 -9.58 30.54 -11.25
CA ASP A 153 -9.30 31.74 -10.46
C ASP A 153 -8.06 31.49 -9.60
N GLY A 154 -7.06 32.33 -9.82
CA GLY A 154 -5.72 32.16 -9.28
C GLY A 154 -5.70 32.44 -7.78
N ARG A 155 -5.42 31.41 -6.98
CA ARG A 155 -4.84 31.55 -5.65
C ARG A 155 -3.98 30.33 -5.34
N THR A 156 -2.67 30.54 -5.41
CA THR A 156 -1.62 29.61 -4.99
C THR A 156 -1.73 29.35 -3.49
N VAL A 157 -2.03 28.10 -3.11
CA VAL A 157 -1.85 27.64 -1.72
C VAL A 157 -0.52 26.91 -1.65
N SER A 158 0.32 27.40 -0.73
CA SER A 158 1.76 27.14 -0.61
C SER A 158 2.13 25.65 -0.49
N ALA A 159 3.27 25.31 -1.09
CA ALA A 159 3.93 24.00 -1.11
C ALA A 159 4.62 23.62 0.22
N ASP A 160 4.58 24.48 1.24
CA ASP A 160 5.41 24.34 2.46
C ASP A 160 5.05 23.17 3.39
N ALA A 161 3.84 22.59 3.29
CA ALA A 161 3.42 21.54 4.21
C ALA A 161 3.94 20.13 3.84
N ALA A 162 4.21 19.87 2.57
CA ALA A 162 4.69 18.57 2.09
C ALA A 162 6.19 18.35 2.38
N ASP A 163 6.97 19.43 2.43
CA ASP A 163 8.42 19.38 2.64
C ASP A 163 8.78 19.04 4.10
N SER A 164 8.06 19.62 5.05
CA SER A 164 8.30 19.41 6.49
C SER A 164 8.12 17.95 6.98
N ALA A 165 7.39 17.11 6.24
CA ALA A 165 7.21 15.69 6.57
C ALA A 165 8.30 14.79 5.97
N ARG A 166 9.02 15.26 4.95
CA ARG A 166 10.12 14.55 4.29
C ARG A 166 11.45 14.74 5.05
N ASP A 167 11.65 15.93 5.61
CA ASP A 167 12.90 16.30 6.29
C ASP A 167 13.07 15.71 7.69
N ASN A 168 12.02 15.18 8.32
CA ASN A 168 12.12 14.60 9.65
C ASN A 168 11.21 13.37 9.82
N PRO A 169 11.61 12.21 9.25
CA PRO A 169 10.80 11.02 9.36
C PRO A 169 10.88 10.50 10.82
N PRO A 170 9.76 10.24 11.50
CA PRO A 170 9.79 9.82 12.90
C PRO A 170 10.60 8.54 13.05
N ALA A 171 11.42 8.51 14.11
CA ALA A 171 12.30 7.39 14.49
C ALA A 171 11.52 6.08 14.71
#